data_AF-A0A5K0ZPW1-F1
#
_entry.id   AF-A0A5K0ZPW1-F1
#
_cell.length_a   1.000
_cell.length_b   1.000
_cell.length_c   1.000
_cell.angle_alpha   90.00
_cell.angle_beta   90.00
_cell.angle_gamma   90.00
#
_symmetry.space_group_name_H-M   'P 1'
#
loop_
_entity.id
_entity.type
_entity.pdbx_description
1 polymer ?
#
loop_
_entity_poly.entity_id
_entity_poly.type
_entity_poly.pdbx_seq_one_letter_code
_entity_poly.pdbx_strand_id
1 'polypeptide(L)' 'ANYIASLNDDETRLAVACERAFLETLDGSCRTPIAGYAFRDKDGYCLFRGLVASPDGTR' A
#
# COMPACT_ATOMS: atom_id res chain seq x y z
N ALA A 1 -26.89 -8.19 -9.38
CA ALA A 1 -25.99 -9.32 -9.08
C ALA A 1 -24.64 -8.75 -8.63
N ASN A 2 -24.05 -9.32 -7.57
CA ASN A 2 -22.82 -8.80 -6.94
C ASN A 2 -21.59 -9.62 -7.36
N TYR A 3 -21.27 -9.61 -8.67
CA TYR A 3 -20.28 -10.52 -9.25
C TYR A 3 -18.83 -10.24 -8.83
N ILE A 4 -18.50 -8.98 -8.51
CA ILE A 4 -17.12 -8.61 -8.15
C ILE A 4 -16.80 -9.01 -6.71
N ALA A 5 -17.79 -9.05 -5.81
CA ALA A 5 -17.56 -9.39 -4.41
C ALA A 5 -16.99 -10.80 -4.22
N SER A 6 -17.34 -11.77 -5.08
CA SER A 6 -16.78 -13.13 -5.00
C SER A 6 -15.33 -13.22 -5.48
N LEU A 7 -14.81 -12.19 -6.14
CA LEU A 7 -13.43 -12.11 -6.61
C LEU A 7 -12.54 -11.31 -5.64
N ASN A 8 -13.14 -10.65 -4.65
CA ASN A 8 -12.41 -9.82 -3.71
C ASN A 8 -11.69 -10.69 -2.68
N ASP A 9 -10.39 -10.43 -2.51
CA ASP A 9 -9.59 -10.94 -1.40
C ASP A 9 -9.44 -9.85 -0.34
N ASP A 10 -10.00 -10.08 0.85
CA ASP A 10 -10.07 -9.05 1.89
C ASP A 10 -8.71 -8.70 2.50
N GLU A 11 -7.78 -9.66 2.55
CA GLU A 11 -6.42 -9.42 3.03
C GLU A 11 -5.69 -8.43 2.12
N THR A 12 -5.68 -8.73 0.83
CA THR A 12 -5.08 -7.87 -0.20
C THR A 12 -5.76 -6.52 -0.24
N ARG A 13 -7.10 -6.49 -0.18
CA ARG A 13 -7.87 -5.23 -0.20
C ARG A 13 -7.48 -4.31 0.95
N LEU A 14 -7.33 -4.84 2.17
CA LEU A 14 -6.95 -4.05 3.34
C LEU A 14 -5.50 -3.58 3.28
N ALA A 15 -4.57 -4.44 2.87
CA ALA A 15 -3.17 -4.07 2.67
C ALA A 15 -3.03 -2.93 1.65
N VAL A 16 -3.63 -3.09 0.47
CA VAL A 16 -3.59 -2.09 -0.60
C VAL A 16 -4.30 -0.80 -0.19
N ALA A 17 -5.38 -0.86 0.59
CA ALA A 17 -6.01 0.34 1.13
C ALA A 17 -5.06 1.14 2.05
N CYS A 18 -4.29 0.46 2.88
CA CYS A 18 -3.25 1.09 3.71
C CYS A 18 -2.16 1.76 2.85
N GLU A 19 -1.62 1.04 1.87
CA GLU A 19 -0.59 1.55 0.96
C GLU A 19 -1.07 2.77 0.16
N ARG A 20 -2.31 2.71 -0.34
CA ARG A 20 -2.90 3.78 -1.14
C ARG A 20 -3.20 5.03 -0.32
N ALA A 21 -3.64 4.89 0.94
CA ALA A 21 -3.82 6.03 1.83
C ALA A 21 -2.50 6.77 2.09
N PHE A 22 -1.39 6.03 2.27
CA PHE A 22 -0.06 6.61 2.38
C PHE A 22 0.35 7.34 1.09
N LEU A 23 0.16 6.70 -0.08
CA LEU A 23 0.47 7.29 -1.37
C LEU A 23 -0.33 8.57 -1.63
N GLU A 24 -1.64 8.55 -1.36
CA GLU A 24 -2.55 9.70 -1.51
C GLU A 24 -2.15 10.86 -0.59
N THR A 25 -1.81 10.57 0.67
CA THR A 25 -1.36 11.58 1.64
C THR A 25 -0.09 12.30 1.19
N LEU A 26 0.78 11.64 0.42
CA LEU A 26 2.02 12.20 -0.10
C LEU A 26 1.89 12.77 -1.52
N ASP A 27 0.68 12.87 -2.07
CA ASP A 27 0.44 13.23 -3.48
C ASP A 27 1.29 12.40 -4.46
N GLY A 28 1.49 11.13 -4.12
CA GLY A 28 2.35 10.21 -4.84
C GLY A 28 1.73 9.69 -6.15
N SER A 29 2.60 9.30 -7.08
CA SER A 29 2.24 8.63 -8.32
C SER A 29 3.35 7.69 -8.78
N CYS A 30 3.18 7.05 -9.93
CA CYS A 30 4.23 6.23 -10.53
C CYS A 30 5.52 7.01 -10.88
N ARG A 31 5.50 8.34 -10.77
CA ARG A 31 6.65 9.23 -11.08
C ARG A 31 7.32 9.80 -9.84
N THR A 32 6.81 9.51 -8.65
CA THR A 32 7.41 9.94 -7.38
C THR A 32 8.20 8.78 -6.77
N PRO A 33 9.41 9.02 -6.23
CA PRO A 33 10.25 8.00 -5.60
C PRO A 33 9.70 7.59 -4.21
N ILE A 34 8.49 7.02 -4.19
CA ILE A 34 7.75 6.58 -3.02
C ILE A 34 7.47 5.09 -3.15
N ALA A 35 7.74 4.32 -2.09
CA ALA A 35 7.36 2.92 -1.98
C ALA A 35 6.52 2.70 -0.73
N GLY A 36 5.58 1.77 -0.81
CA GLY A 36 4.75 1.34 0.31
C GLY A 36 4.47 -0.15 0.17
N TYR A 37 4.58 -0.89 1.26
CA TYR A 37 4.21 -2.30 1.32
C TYR A 37 3.53 -2.60 2.64
N ALA A 38 2.33 -3.16 2.57
CA ALA A 38 1.55 -3.63 3.70
C ALA A 38 1.24 -5.13 3.56
N PHE A 39 1.17 -5.82 4.69
CA PHE A 39 0.69 -7.20 4.75
C PHE A 39 0.13 -7.51 6.13
N ARG A 40 -0.71 -8.55 6.23
CA ARG A 40 -1.17 -9.06 7.52
C ARG A 40 -0.13 -10.02 8.09
N ASP A 41 0.34 -9.77 9.31
CA ASP A 41 1.27 -10.65 9.98
C ASP A 41 0.59 -11.88 10.60
N LYS A 42 1.41 -12.76 11.19
CA LYS A 42 0.94 -14.00 11.84
C LYS A 42 0.00 -13.77 13.03
N ASP A 43 0.05 -12.59 13.64
CA ASP A 43 -0.75 -12.22 14.81
C ASP A 43 -2.02 -11.44 14.39
N GLY A 44 -2.22 -11.24 13.08
CA GLY A 44 -3.40 -10.60 12.49
C GLY A 44 -3.27 -9.08 12.33
N TYR A 45 -2.12 -8.49 12.65
CA TYR A 45 -1.92 -7.05 12.51
C TYR A 45 -1.53 -6.68 11.07
N CYS A 46 -1.97 -5.49 10.64
CA CYS A 46 -1.48 -4.89 9.40
C CYS A 46 -0.12 -4.25 9.67
N LEU A 47 0.96 -4.86 9.18
CA LEU A 47 2.29 -4.27 9.21
C LEU A 47 2.53 -3.50 7.91
N PHE A 48 2.92 -2.24 8.04
CA PHE A 48 3.20 -1.35 6.91
C PHE A 48 4.64 -0.82 6.96
N ARG A 49 5.29 -0.75 5.80
CA ARG A 49 6.58 -0.07 5.60
C ARG A 49 6.46 0.90 4.44
N GLY A 50 6.72 2.17 4.71
CA GLY A 50 6.82 3.23 3.71
C GLY A 50 8.26 3.71 3.54
N LEU A 51 8.59 4.17 2.33
CA LEU A 51 9.87 4.77 1.98
C LEU A 51 9.64 5.94 1.03
N VAL A 52 10.37 7.03 1.24
CA VAL A 52 10.53 8.13 0.27
C VAL A 52 12.02 8.33 0.07
N ALA A 53 12.46 8.43 -1.17
CA ALA A 53 13.87 8.60 -1.50
C ALA A 53 14.12 9.82 -2.41
N SER A 54 15.31 10.38 -2.40
CA SER A 54 15.73 11.34 -3.43
C SER A 54 15.96 10.63 -4.77
N PRO A 55 15.75 11.30 -5.93
CA PRO A 55 16.00 10.68 -7.24
C PRO A 55 17.45 10.20 -7.45
N ASP A 56 18.41 10.80 -6.74
CA ASP A 56 19.82 10.40 -6.76
C ASP A 56 20.18 9.32 -5.71
N GLY A 57 19.23 8.90 -4.88
CA GLY A 57 19.38 7.84 -3.89
C GLY A 57 20.21 8.20 -2.65
N THR A 58 20.53 9.48 -2.44
CA THR A 58 21.36 9.93 -1.31
C THR A 58 20.59 10.11 0.00
N ARG A 59 19.25 10.15 -0.04
CA ARG A 59 18.36 10.32 1.12
C ARG A 59 17.09 9.52 0.97
#